data_AF-A0A3N7ZK83-F1
#
_entry.id   AF-A0A3N7ZK83-F1
#
_cell.length_a   1.000
_cell.length_b   1.000
_cell.length_c   1.000
_cell.angle_alpha   90.00
_cell.angle_beta   90.00
_cell.angle_gamma   90.00
#
_symmetry.space_group_name_H-M   'P 1'
#
loop_
_entity.id
_entity.type
_entity.pdbx_description
1 polymer ?
#
loop_
_entity_poly.entity_id
_entity_poly.type
_entity_poly.pdbx_seq_one_letter_code
_entity_poly.pdbx_strand_id
1 'polypeptide(L)'
;MLSVEHRCRVTGITDKTHLIASHIKPWRLCERDEHWDGNNGLLLAPHVDHLFDKGRISFADDGTMLISRFQDRSIMRAWGLPEVVNVGGFNAGQRRYLEIHREVIFERTRSWRAIRDAMVEVTV
;
A
#
# COMPACT_ATOMS: atom_id res chain seq x y z
N MET A 1 -4.87 13.07 1.15
CA MET A 1 -5.27 11.72 0.70
C MET A 1 -6.68 11.72 0.12
N LEU A 2 -7.68 12.23 0.86
CA LEU A 2 -9.09 12.30 0.43
C LEU A 2 -9.36 13.15 -0.83
N SER A 3 -8.41 13.98 -1.25
CA SER A 3 -8.46 14.76 -2.48
C SER A 3 -8.03 13.97 -3.73
N VAL A 4 -7.35 12.83 -3.56
CA VAL A 4 -6.82 11.97 -4.64
C VAL A 4 -7.62 10.67 -4.74
N GLU A 5 -7.94 10.07 -3.60
CA GLU A 5 -8.63 8.79 -3.50
C GLU A 5 -10.10 8.97 -3.08
N HIS A 6 -10.99 8.19 -3.69
CA HIS A 6 -12.44 8.30 -3.46
C HIS A 6 -13.12 7.02 -2.97
N ARG A 7 -12.42 5.87 -3.04
CA ARG A 7 -12.95 4.55 -2.68
C ARG A 7 -11.82 3.60 -2.33
N CYS A 8 -12.15 2.45 -1.74
CA CYS A 8 -11.20 1.36 -1.67
C CYS A 8 -10.77 0.93 -3.07
N ARG A 9 -9.45 0.95 -3.32
CA ARG A 9 -8.88 0.51 -4.60
C ARG A 9 -9.20 -0.94 -4.95
N VAL A 10 -9.33 -1.82 -3.95
CA VAL A 10 -9.55 -3.26 -4.15
C VAL A 10 -11.02 -3.63 -4.07
N THR A 11 -11.75 -3.20 -3.04
CA THR A 11 -13.15 -3.63 -2.81
C THR A 11 -14.18 -2.69 -3.44
N GLY A 12 -13.77 -1.51 -3.88
CA GLY A 12 -14.66 -0.50 -4.46
C GLY A 12 -15.54 0.26 -3.46
N ILE A 13 -15.51 -0.09 -2.16
CA ILE A 13 -16.29 0.57 -1.11
C ILE A 13 -16.02 2.08 -1.11
N THR A 14 -17.09 2.88 -1.14
CA THR A 14 -17.01 4.35 -1.17
C THR A 14 -17.35 5.00 0.18
N ASP A 15 -18.01 4.27 1.07
CA ASP A 15 -18.37 4.77 2.39
C ASP A 15 -17.11 4.94 3.26
N LYS A 16 -16.73 6.19 3.49
CA LYS A 16 -15.50 6.57 4.19
C LYS A 16 -15.46 6.09 5.64
N THR A 17 -16.61 5.83 6.26
CA THR A 17 -16.65 5.29 7.64
C THR A 17 -16.06 3.89 7.74
N HIS A 18 -15.98 3.17 6.62
CA HIS A 18 -15.41 1.83 6.50
C HIS A 18 -14.04 1.82 5.80
N LEU A 19 -13.41 2.98 5.60
CA LEU A 19 -12.14 3.09 4.91
C LEU A 19 -11.04 3.62 5.83
N ILE A 20 -9.85 3.06 5.69
CA ILE A 20 -8.63 3.53 6.32
C ILE A 20 -7.88 4.39 5.31
N ALA A 21 -7.38 5.54 5.79
CA ALA A 21 -6.44 6.38 5.08
C ALA A 21 -5.02 5.83 5.29
N SER A 22 -4.63 4.86 4.46
CA SER A 22 -3.38 4.11 4.61
C SER A 22 -2.23 4.82 3.91
N HIS A 23 -1.15 5.13 4.63
CA HIS A 23 0.06 5.70 4.02
C HIS A 23 0.80 4.67 3.18
N ILE A 24 1.30 5.10 2.02
CA ILE A 24 2.09 4.22 1.14
C ILE A 24 3.52 4.08 1.66
N LYS A 25 4.21 5.21 1.84
CA LYS A 25 5.45 5.28 2.62
C LYS A 25 5.07 5.35 4.10
N PRO A 26 5.53 4.43 4.95
CA PRO A 26 5.11 4.39 6.35
C PRO A 26 5.38 5.72 7.06
N TRP A 27 4.43 6.14 7.90
CA TRP A 27 4.48 7.40 8.63
C TRP A 27 5.83 7.61 9.35
N ARG A 28 6.38 6.57 9.96
CA ARG A 28 7.65 6.64 10.72
C ARG A 28 8.89 6.97 9.88
N LEU A 29 8.79 6.84 8.56
CA LEU A 29 9.89 7.07 7.63
C LEU A 29 9.64 8.29 6.74
N CYS A 30 8.50 8.95 6.89
CA CYS A 30 8.19 10.16 6.16
C CYS A 30 9.10 11.31 6.64
N GLU A 31 9.51 12.13 5.69
CA GLU A 31 10.28 13.34 5.90
C GLU A 31 9.41 14.56 5.57
N ARG A 32 9.60 15.66 6.31
CA ARG A 32 8.98 16.96 6.01
C ARG A 32 7.46 16.84 5.80
N ASP A 33 6.98 17.20 4.61
CA ASP A 33 5.57 17.35 4.27
C ASP A 33 4.95 16.06 3.69
N GLU A 34 5.71 14.97 3.56
CA GLU A 34 5.24 13.69 3.01
C GLU A 34 4.07 13.09 3.80
N HIS A 35 3.96 13.45 5.08
CA HIS A 35 2.84 13.06 5.95
C HIS A 35 1.48 13.59 5.46
N TRP A 36 1.51 14.77 4.83
CA TRP A 36 0.33 15.51 4.39
C TRP A 36 0.11 15.41 2.88
N ASP A 37 1.08 14.87 2.14
CA ASP A 37 0.93 14.64 0.70
C ASP A 37 -0.22 13.67 0.43
N GLY A 38 -1.19 14.12 -0.35
CA GLY A 38 -2.32 13.29 -0.74
C GLY A 38 -1.96 12.11 -1.61
N ASN A 39 -0.82 12.13 -2.26
CA ASN A 39 -0.28 11.02 -3.06
C ASN A 39 0.40 9.95 -2.21
N ASN A 40 0.80 10.25 -0.97
CA ASN A 40 1.37 9.27 -0.05
C ASN A 40 0.28 8.47 0.67
N GLY A 41 -0.78 8.09 -0.04
CA GLY A 41 -1.94 7.52 0.60
C GLY A 41 -2.91 6.83 -0.33
N LEU A 42 -3.49 5.75 0.19
CA LEU A 42 -4.56 4.98 -0.43
C LEU A 42 -5.74 4.88 0.53
N LEU A 43 -6.96 4.94 0.00
CA LEU A 43 -8.13 4.50 0.74
C LEU A 43 -8.27 2.99 0.59
N LEU A 44 -8.31 2.26 1.71
CA LEU A 44 -8.38 0.81 1.74
C LEU A 44 -9.39 0.34 2.78
N ALA A 45 -10.10 -0.76 2.48
CA ALA A 45 -10.90 -1.43 3.49
C ALA A 45 -9.97 -2.05 4.56
N PRO A 46 -10.40 -2.23 5.83
CA PRO A 46 -9.50 -2.59 6.93
C PRO A 46 -8.67 -3.87 6.70
N HIS A 47 -9.27 -4.87 6.07
CA HIS A 47 -8.61 -6.14 5.75
C HIS A 47 -7.62 -6.01 4.57
N VAL A 48 -7.85 -5.08 3.65
CA VAL A 48 -6.91 -4.77 2.55
C VAL A 48 -5.75 -3.95 3.07
N ASP A 49 -6.02 -2.92 3.88
CA ASP A 49 -5.01 -2.14 4.59
C ASP A 49 -4.08 -3.03 5.40
N HIS A 50 -4.64 -3.99 6.14
CA HIS A 50 -3.87 -4.97 6.90
C HIS A 50 -2.86 -5.75 6.04
N LEU A 51 -3.23 -6.13 4.82
CA LEU A 51 -2.33 -6.84 3.91
C LEU A 51 -1.27 -5.90 3.35
N PHE A 52 -1.67 -4.67 2.99
CA PHE A 52 -0.79 -3.67 2.41
C PHE A 52 0.28 -3.21 3.41
N ASP A 53 -0.10 -2.77 4.61
CA ASP A 53 0.81 -2.34 5.69
C ASP A 53 1.78 -3.45 6.14
N LYS A 54 1.38 -4.71 5.95
CA LYS A 54 2.23 -5.88 6.22
C LYS A 54 3.14 -6.29 5.06
N GLY A 55 3.09 -5.60 3.93
CA GLY A 55 3.82 -5.98 2.72
C GLY A 55 3.36 -7.33 2.14
N ARG A 56 2.15 -7.78 2.45
CA ARG A 56 1.54 -8.99 1.89
C ARG A 56 0.94 -8.75 0.52
N ILE A 57 0.52 -7.52 0.26
CA ILE A 57 0.21 -7.03 -1.09
C ILE A 57 0.94 -5.72 -1.33
N SER A 58 1.12 -5.38 -2.60
CA SER A 58 1.56 -4.07 -3.09
C SER A 58 0.88 -3.82 -4.44
N PHE A 59 1.22 -2.73 -5.11
CA PHE A 59 0.73 -2.44 -6.46
C PHE A 59 1.86 -2.05 -7.40
N ALA A 60 1.77 -2.52 -8.64
CA ALA A 60 2.54 -1.99 -9.75
C ALA A 60 1.97 -0.63 -10.19
N ASP A 61 2.76 0.14 -10.94
CA ASP A 61 2.42 1.50 -11.35
C ASP A 61 1.17 1.59 -12.23
N ASP A 62 0.88 0.51 -12.97
CA ASP A 62 -0.28 0.34 -13.84
C ASP A 62 -1.56 -0.06 -13.07
N GLY A 63 -1.48 -0.24 -11.75
CA GLY A 63 -2.59 -0.68 -10.91
C GLY A 63 -2.67 -2.18 -10.69
N THR A 64 -1.78 -2.99 -11.27
CA THR A 64 -1.79 -4.44 -11.06
C THR A 64 -1.44 -4.77 -9.62
N MET A 65 -2.29 -5.54 -8.93
CA MET A 65 -2.03 -5.95 -7.55
C MET A 65 -0.96 -7.03 -7.52
N LEU A 66 0.09 -6.76 -6.74
CA LEU A 66 1.18 -7.69 -6.47
C LEU A 66 0.90 -8.39 -5.15
N ILE A 67 0.98 -9.72 -5.12
CA ILE A 67 0.69 -10.50 -3.91
C ILE A 67 1.97 -11.25 -3.52
N SER A 68 2.39 -11.06 -2.26
CA SER A 68 3.61 -11.63 -1.73
C SER A 68 3.58 -13.16 -1.77
N ARG A 69 4.74 -13.78 -2.01
CA ARG A 69 4.94 -15.24 -1.86
C ARG A 69 4.64 -15.76 -0.46
N PHE A 70 4.65 -14.87 0.54
CA PHE A 70 4.37 -15.20 1.94
C PHE A 70 2.90 -14.99 2.32
N GLN A 71 2.03 -14.59 1.37
CA GLN A 71 0.61 -14.41 1.61
C GLN A 71 -0.16 -15.71 1.34
N ASP A 72 -0.85 -16.20 2.37
CA ASP A 72 -1.75 -17.33 2.24
C ASP A 72 -2.99 -16.93 1.41
N ARG A 73 -3.17 -17.61 0.27
CA ARG A 73 -4.28 -17.38 -0.66
C ARG A 73 -5.61 -17.85 -0.10
N SER A 74 -5.62 -18.82 0.81
CA SER A 74 -6.85 -19.28 1.46
C SER A 74 -7.51 -18.17 2.28
N ILE A 75 -6.70 -17.35 2.96
CA ILE A 75 -7.17 -16.19 3.73
C ILE A 75 -7.76 -15.12 2.81
N MET A 76 -7.10 -14.84 1.68
CA MET A 76 -7.62 -13.88 0.70
C MET A 76 -8.98 -14.33 0.15
N ARG A 77 -9.12 -15.61 -0.19
CA ARG A 77 -10.40 -16.20 -0.62
C ARG A 77 -11.47 -16.11 0.46
N ALA A 78 -11.11 -16.40 1.72
CA ALA A 78 -12.03 -16.28 2.85
C ALA A 78 -12.52 -14.84 3.09
N TRP A 79 -11.70 -13.85 2.74
CA TRP A 79 -12.06 -12.42 2.76
C TRP A 79 -12.72 -11.92 1.47
N GLY A 80 -12.93 -12.80 0.48
CA GLY A 80 -13.52 -12.43 -0.82
C GLY A 80 -12.64 -11.51 -1.67
N LEU A 81 -11.32 -11.50 -1.44
CA LEU A 81 -10.39 -10.69 -2.22
C LEU A 81 -9.98 -11.41 -3.51
N PRO A 82 -9.93 -10.70 -4.65
CA PRO A 82 -9.48 -11.28 -5.91
C PRO A 82 -7.98 -11.63 -5.86
N GLU A 83 -7.59 -12.74 -6.47
CA GLU A 83 -6.17 -13.11 -6.61
C GLU A 83 -5.49 -12.39 -7.79
N VAL A 84 -6.28 -11.90 -8.76
CA VAL A 84 -5.83 -11.08 -9.88
C VAL A 84 -6.79 -9.90 -10.01
N VAL A 85 -6.27 -8.69 -9.86
CA VAL A 85 -7.04 -7.45 -10.01
C VAL A 85 -6.13 -6.32 -10.47
N ASN A 86 -6.65 -5.45 -11.31
CA ASN A 86 -6.06 -4.16 -11.61
C ASN A 86 -6.95 -3.05 -11.03
N VAL A 87 -6.38 -2.17 -10.21
CA VAL A 87 -7.11 -1.14 -9.46
C VAL A 87 -7.12 0.23 -10.16
N GLY A 88 -6.75 0.25 -11.44
CA GLY A 88 -6.47 1.44 -12.22
C GLY A 88 -5.09 2.01 -11.92
N GLY A 89 -4.48 2.65 -12.93
CA GLY A 89 -3.15 3.22 -12.81
C GLY A 89 -3.04 4.32 -11.74
N PHE A 90 -1.81 4.49 -11.24
CA PHE A 90 -1.47 5.54 -10.28
C PHE A 90 -0.91 6.77 -10.98
N ASN A 91 -1.03 7.94 -10.34
CA ASN A 91 -0.39 9.15 -10.84
C ASN A 91 1.12 9.16 -10.53
N ALA A 92 1.86 10.12 -11.09
CA ALA A 92 3.32 10.18 -10.93
C ALA A 92 3.79 10.35 -9.47
N GLY A 93 3.01 11.01 -8.60
CA GLY A 93 3.34 11.15 -7.18
C GLY A 93 3.13 9.84 -6.42
N GLN A 94 1.99 9.19 -6.63
CA GLN A 94 1.67 7.90 -6.01
C GLN A 94 2.68 6.81 -6.41
N ARG A 95 3.12 6.80 -7.67
CA ARG A 95 4.12 5.84 -8.17
C ARG A 95 5.44 5.90 -7.41
N ARG A 96 5.93 7.11 -7.08
CA ARG A 96 7.17 7.28 -6.30
C ARG A 96 7.05 6.64 -4.92
N TYR A 97 5.91 6.83 -4.24
CA TYR A 97 5.69 6.18 -2.96
C TYR A 97 5.51 4.67 -3.09
N LEU A 98 4.83 4.20 -4.13
CA LEU A 98 4.64 2.76 -4.37
C LEU A 98 5.94 2.04 -4.69
N GLU A 99 6.87 2.69 -5.39
CA GLU A 99 8.22 2.20 -5.60
C GLU A 99 8.92 1.93 -4.26
N ILE A 100 8.93 2.92 -3.36
CA ILE A 100 9.46 2.78 -2.00
C ILE A 100 8.76 1.62 -1.26
N HIS A 101 7.43 1.54 -1.33
CA HIS A 101 6.68 0.46 -0.68
C HIS A 101 7.10 -0.93 -1.20
N ARG A 102 7.30 -1.07 -2.52
CA ARG A 102 7.76 -2.32 -3.14
C ARG A 102 9.17 -2.72 -2.71
N GLU A 103 10.06 -1.75 -2.51
CA GLU A 103 11.46 -2.03 -2.15
C GLU A 103 11.64 -2.32 -0.65
N VAL A 104 10.93 -1.56 0.18
CA VAL A 104 11.18 -1.47 1.62
C VAL A 104 10.17 -2.27 2.46
N ILE A 105 8.93 -2.45 1.98
CA ILE A 105 7.84 -3.08 2.75
C ILE A 105 7.42 -4.42 2.14
N PHE A 106 7.20 -4.46 0.83
CA PHE A 106 6.68 -5.64 0.14
C PHE A 106 7.62 -6.86 0.28
N GLU A 107 7.05 -8.01 0.66
CA GLU A 107 7.77 -9.25 0.97
C GLU A 107 8.83 -9.18 2.09
N ARG A 108 8.96 -8.05 2.80
CA ARG A 108 9.93 -7.90 3.89
C ARG A 108 9.34 -8.36 5.23
N THR A 109 10.23 -8.77 6.14
CA THR A 109 9.83 -9.11 7.52
C THR A 109 9.62 -7.82 8.32
N ARG A 110 8.69 -7.83 9.29
CA ARG A 110 8.33 -6.67 10.13
C ARG A 110 9.43 -6.22 11.13
N SER A 111 10.71 -6.43 10.82
CA SER A 111 11.79 -5.82 11.58
C SER A 111 11.88 -4.35 11.18
N TRP A 112 11.40 -3.45 12.03
CA TRP A 112 11.54 -2.00 11.79
C TRP A 112 12.99 -1.55 11.62
N ARG A 113 13.96 -2.29 12.18
CA ARG A 113 15.38 -2.08 11.88
C ARG A 113 15.67 -2.38 10.41
N ALA A 114 15.29 -3.56 9.92
CA ALA A 114 15.51 -3.94 8.53
C ALA A 114 14.80 -3.01 7.53
N ILE A 115 13.57 -2.58 7.86
CA ILE A 115 12.82 -1.61 7.04
C ILE A 115 13.55 -0.27 6.98
N ARG A 116 14.03 0.24 8.11
CA ARG A 116 14.79 1.50 8.14
C ARG A 116 16.10 1.38 7.37
N ASP A 117 16.83 0.29 7.54
CA ASP A 117 18.11 0.07 6.88
C ASP A 117 17.92 -0.03 5.34
N ALA A 118 16.87 -0.72 4.89
CA ALA A 118 16.49 -0.76 3.47
C ALA A 118 16.08 0.62 2.93
N MET A 119 15.41 1.47 3.72
CA MET A 119 15.07 2.83 3.30
C MET A 119 16.33 3.68 3.05
N VAL A 120 17.38 3.51 3.87
CA VAL A 120 18.66 4.22 3.68
C VAL A 120 19.29 3.85 2.33
N GLU A 121 19.20 2.59 1.89
CA GLU A 121 19.74 2.15 0.59
C GLU A 121 18.99 2.76 -0.61
N VAL A 122 17.69 3.04 -0.47
CA VAL A 122 16.84 3.60 -1.55
C VAL A 122 16.99 5.12 -1.68
N THR A 123 17.48 5.80 -0.65
CA THR A 123 17.57 7.28 -0.63
C THR A 123 18.95 7.81 -1.05
N VAL A 124 19.87 6.93 -1.47
CA VAL A 124 21.26 7.23 -1.86
C VAL A 124 21.44 7.22 -3.38
#